data_AF-A0A1H7ZML0-F1
#
_entry.id   AF-A0A1H7ZML0-F1
#
_cell.length_a   1.000
_cell.length_b   1.000
_cell.length_c   1.000
_cell.angle_alpha   90.00
_cell.angle_beta   90.00
_cell.angle_gamma   90.00
#
_symmetry.space_group_name_H-M   'P 1'
#
loop_
_entity.id
_entity.type
_entity.pdbx_description
1 polymer ?
#
loop_
_entity_poly.entity_id
_entity_poly.type
_entity_poly.pdbx_seq_one_letter_code
_entity_poly.pdbx_strand_id
1 'polypeptide(L)'
;MPWTVLCGGIAWLNARHLNIHTLGEGIATGISADVQRQRLWLLLIAVGLAGSSVALVGAVRFIGLIGPQIAKRISRHDAIRGGLFVRITEFNSQYNSMIWYFAYESNPDKKPFESVKEDRMNITGIQSDWKVEKIEFAMLTGERARSAGANGRIGVHGKSCTVDIARITIDGQTGYGSSIHMTPEWAEDIIGRHLLDLFDDRGRLREAYRLQLEYPVLDWLGQRQGKPVYDIVSGAHLEREAPLIVPCYDTSLYFDDLHLPDEKTAVALMQEEAMQGYAKGQRHFKIKVGRGGRHMPLWEGTKRDIAIVRGISEVAGPAGKIMIDANNAYNLNLTKEVLAALSDVNLYWLEEAFHEDEALYEDLKEWLLQRGQNVLIADGEGLASPHLIEWAARGRVDVLQYDIILPGFTHWMELGEKLDAHGLRSAPHCYGNAYGIYASGHLSAAVRNFEFVEYDDITIEGMDVSGYRIENGEIHIPATPGFGIVFDDELVTYLINRSGWS
;
A
#
# COMPACT_ATOMS: atom_id res chain seq x y z
N MET A 1 -41.94 7.31 15.69
CA MET A 1 -42.09 8.72 15.26
C MET A 1 -43.36 8.84 14.42
N PRO A 2 -44.28 9.77 14.71
CA PRO A 2 -45.57 9.86 14.03
C PRO A 2 -45.46 10.07 12.51
N TRP A 3 -44.43 10.80 12.08
CA TRP A 3 -44.24 11.23 10.69
C TRP A 3 -43.74 10.13 9.75
N THR A 4 -42.92 9.19 10.20
CA THR A 4 -42.48 8.07 9.36
C THR A 4 -43.63 7.11 9.05
N VAL A 5 -44.51 6.87 10.03
CA VAL A 5 -45.72 6.07 9.87
C VAL A 5 -46.73 6.79 8.97
N LEU A 6 -46.91 8.11 9.16
CA LEU A 6 -47.80 8.94 8.34
C LEU A 6 -47.34 9.00 6.87
N CYS A 7 -46.07 9.34 6.61
CA CYS A 7 -45.53 9.44 5.25
C CYS A 7 -45.42 8.07 4.59
N GLY A 8 -45.08 7.02 5.34
CA GLY A 8 -45.07 5.63 4.84
C GLY A 8 -46.48 5.15 4.45
N GLY A 9 -47.50 5.46 5.25
CA GLY A 9 -48.89 5.15 4.93
C GLY A 9 -49.42 5.88 3.69
N ILE A 10 -49.08 7.17 3.55
CA ILE A 10 -49.44 7.97 2.37
C ILE A 10 -48.72 7.46 1.11
N ALA A 11 -47.45 7.08 1.22
CA ALA A 11 -46.70 6.49 0.10
C ALA A 11 -47.30 5.14 -0.34
N TRP A 12 -47.71 4.30 0.61
CA TRP A 12 -48.33 3.01 0.31
C TRP A 12 -49.69 3.16 -0.40
N LEU A 13 -50.52 4.13 0.03
CA LEU A 13 -51.81 4.42 -0.63
C LEU A 13 -51.64 4.95 -2.07
N ASN A 14 -50.53 5.64 -2.36
CA ASN A 14 -50.24 6.18 -3.70
C ASN A 14 -49.42 5.23 -4.59
N ALA A 15 -48.98 4.07 -4.09
CA ALA A 15 -48.18 3.11 -4.84
C ALA A 15 -48.87 2.60 -6.12
N ARG A 16 -50.21 2.55 -6.13
CA ARG A 16 -50.99 2.16 -7.31
C ARG A 16 -50.93 3.16 -8.47
N HIS A 17 -50.68 4.45 -8.19
CA HIS A 17 -50.51 5.48 -9.22
C HIS A 17 -49.07 5.54 -9.76
N LEU A 18 -48.07 5.08 -9.00
CA LEU A 18 -46.68 5.01 -9.43
C LEU A 18 -46.44 3.99 -10.57
N ASN A 19 -47.21 2.91 -10.64
CA ASN A 19 -47.12 1.91 -11.71
C ASN A 19 -47.61 2.42 -13.08
N ILE A 20 -48.34 3.54 -13.12
CA ILE A 20 -48.77 4.17 -14.38
C ILE A 20 -47.61 4.92 -15.05
N HIS A 21 -46.58 5.33 -14.29
CA HIS A 21 -45.42 6.04 -14.81
C HIS A 21 -44.28 5.14 -15.33
N THR A 22 -44.39 3.82 -15.17
CA THR A 22 -43.44 2.83 -15.73
C THR A 22 -43.83 2.32 -17.11
N LEU A 23 -45.00 2.69 -17.63
CA LEU A 23 -45.39 2.45 -19.02
C LEU A 23 -44.92 3.65 -19.85
N GLY A 24 -44.00 3.42 -20.79
CA GLY A 24 -43.14 4.43 -21.43
C GLY A 24 -43.82 5.71 -21.93
N GLU A 25 -43.00 6.76 -22.11
CA GLU A 25 -43.36 8.16 -22.38
C GLU A 25 -44.27 8.43 -23.60
N GLY A 26 -44.68 7.40 -24.36
CA GLY A 26 -45.45 7.54 -25.60
C GLY A 26 -46.97 7.67 -25.47
N ILE A 27 -47.58 7.56 -24.27
CA ILE A 27 -49.07 7.63 -24.13
C ILE A 27 -49.54 8.86 -23.31
N ALA A 28 -48.64 9.62 -22.69
CA ALA A 28 -49.00 10.68 -21.75
C ALA A 28 -48.96 12.12 -22.33
N THR A 29 -49.20 12.32 -23.62
CA THR A 29 -49.27 13.66 -24.25
C THR A 29 -50.68 14.20 -24.42
N GLY A 30 -51.70 13.53 -23.89
CA GLY A 30 -53.06 14.05 -23.86
C GLY A 30 -53.77 13.67 -22.58
N ILE A 31 -53.49 14.38 -21.47
CA ILE A 31 -54.41 14.70 -20.35
C ILE A 31 -53.63 15.54 -19.31
N SER A 32 -54.09 16.78 -19.21
CA SER A 32 -54.00 17.85 -18.19
C SER A 32 -53.13 17.72 -16.92
N ALA A 33 -52.79 18.90 -16.39
CA ALA A 33 -52.12 19.34 -15.15
C ALA A 33 -52.00 18.42 -13.90
N ASP A 34 -52.64 17.25 -13.84
CA ASP A 34 -52.60 16.37 -12.67
C ASP A 34 -51.30 15.57 -12.54
N VAL A 35 -50.65 15.21 -13.66
CA VAL A 35 -49.39 14.44 -13.61
C VAL A 35 -48.26 15.25 -12.97
N GLN A 36 -48.17 16.54 -13.25
CA GLN A 36 -47.17 17.41 -12.61
C GLN A 36 -47.45 17.61 -11.12
N ARG A 37 -48.72 17.72 -10.72
CA ARG A 37 -49.11 17.78 -9.30
C ARG A 37 -48.76 16.48 -8.58
N GLN A 38 -49.02 15.32 -9.18
CA GLN A 38 -48.64 14.04 -8.59
C GLN A 38 -47.13 13.88 -8.42
N ARG A 39 -46.33 14.32 -9.41
CA ARG A 39 -44.86 14.34 -9.29
C ARG A 39 -44.40 15.24 -8.15
N LEU A 40 -44.98 16.44 -8.00
CA LEU A 40 -44.65 17.34 -6.91
C LEU A 40 -44.99 16.74 -5.54
N TRP A 41 -46.17 16.10 -5.41
CA TRP A 41 -46.58 15.44 -4.17
C TRP A 41 -45.68 14.28 -3.79
N LEU A 42 -45.29 13.45 -4.76
CA LEU A 42 -44.34 12.36 -4.53
C LEU A 42 -42.97 12.87 -4.10
N LEU A 43 -42.51 13.99 -4.67
CA LEU A 43 -41.25 14.62 -4.31
C LEU A 43 -41.27 15.14 -2.86
N LEU A 44 -42.36 15.77 -2.44
CA LEU A 44 -42.55 16.23 -1.06
C LEU A 44 -42.56 15.09 -0.04
N ILE A 45 -43.19 13.96 -0.38
CA ILE A 45 -43.20 12.75 0.47
C ILE A 45 -41.80 12.17 0.58
N ALA A 46 -41.05 12.09 -0.53
CA ALA A 46 -39.67 11.61 -0.54
C ALA A 46 -38.75 12.48 0.32
N VAL A 47 -38.88 13.81 0.24
CA VAL A 47 -38.11 14.75 1.07
C VAL A 47 -38.46 14.57 2.55
N GLY A 48 -39.75 14.39 2.90
CA GLY A 48 -40.17 14.13 4.29
C GLY A 48 -39.63 12.81 4.85
N LEU A 49 -39.61 11.75 4.06
CA LEU A 49 -39.05 10.45 4.46
C LEU A 49 -37.52 10.49 4.58
N ALA A 50 -36.84 11.18 3.67
CA ALA A 50 -35.39 11.38 3.74
C ALA A 50 -35.01 12.24 4.96
N GLY A 51 -35.69 13.37 5.17
CA GLY A 51 -35.45 14.25 6.31
C GLY A 51 -35.71 13.57 7.66
N SER A 52 -36.77 12.78 7.77
CA SER A 52 -37.04 12.01 8.99
C SER A 52 -36.01 10.89 9.24
N SER A 53 -35.50 10.26 8.18
CA SER A 53 -34.41 9.29 8.28
C SER A 53 -33.09 9.93 8.74
N VAL A 54 -32.76 11.12 8.20
CA VAL A 54 -31.60 11.92 8.61
C VAL A 54 -31.71 12.35 10.06
N ALA A 55 -32.89 12.78 10.51
CA ALA A 55 -33.11 13.19 11.89
C ALA A 55 -32.98 12.04 12.90
N LEU A 56 -33.27 10.80 12.50
CA LEU A 56 -33.15 9.60 13.34
C LEU A 56 -31.71 9.05 13.40
N VAL A 57 -31.01 9.05 12.27
CA VAL A 57 -29.72 8.37 12.11
C VAL A 57 -28.54 9.33 12.27
N GLY A 58 -28.77 10.64 12.11
CA GLY A 58 -27.75 11.69 12.05
C GLY A 58 -27.21 11.86 10.62
N ALA A 59 -26.93 13.10 10.22
CA ALA A 59 -26.51 13.44 8.86
C ALA A 59 -25.26 12.66 8.40
N VAL A 60 -24.30 12.47 9.30
CA VAL A 60 -23.03 11.78 9.04
C VAL A 60 -23.25 10.29 8.73
N ARG A 61 -24.09 9.59 9.50
CA ARG A 61 -24.41 8.17 9.28
C ARG A 61 -25.33 7.94 8.07
N PHE A 62 -26.20 8.90 7.77
CA PHE A 62 -27.07 8.81 6.58
C PHE A 62 -26.29 8.94 5.27
N ILE A 63 -25.30 9.84 5.22
CA ILE A 63 -24.40 9.98 4.07
C ILE A 63 -23.59 8.70 3.86
N GLY A 64 -23.10 8.07 4.95
CA GLY A 64 -22.40 6.79 4.90
C GLY A 64 -23.22 5.62 4.37
N LEU A 65 -24.55 5.63 4.54
CA LEU A 65 -25.45 4.59 4.03
C LEU A 65 -25.84 4.80 2.55
N ILE A 66 -25.96 6.04 2.11
CA ILE A 66 -26.40 6.38 0.75
C ILE A 66 -25.24 6.43 -0.24
N GLY A 67 -24.04 6.89 0.19
CA GLY A 67 -22.84 6.99 -0.65
C GLY A 67 -22.54 5.73 -1.47
N PRO A 68 -22.52 4.53 -0.86
CA PRO A 68 -22.27 3.28 -1.58
C PRO A 68 -23.33 2.95 -2.64
N GLN A 69 -24.61 3.29 -2.39
CA GLN A 69 -25.70 2.99 -3.32
C GLN A 69 -25.76 3.97 -4.50
N ILE A 70 -25.43 5.24 -4.27
CA ILE A 70 -25.29 6.24 -5.33
C ILE A 70 -24.08 5.88 -6.20
N ALA A 71 -22.94 5.55 -5.60
CA ALA A 71 -21.74 5.11 -6.33
C ALA A 71 -22.03 3.91 -7.24
N LYS A 72 -22.78 2.92 -6.73
CA LYS A 72 -23.19 1.71 -7.46
C LYS A 72 -24.20 1.95 -8.58
N ARG A 73 -24.99 3.03 -8.51
CA ARG A 73 -25.93 3.44 -9.58
C ARG A 73 -25.25 4.26 -10.67
N ILE A 74 -24.28 5.11 -10.30
CA ILE A 74 -23.51 5.92 -11.25
C ILE A 74 -22.54 5.03 -12.05
N SER A 75 -21.96 4.00 -11.42
CA SER A 75 -21.06 3.05 -12.09
C SER A 75 -21.72 2.10 -13.09
N ARG A 76 -23.04 2.18 -13.28
CA ARG A 76 -23.80 1.37 -14.26
C ARG A 76 -24.01 2.06 -15.62
N HIS A 77 -23.55 3.30 -15.79
CA HIS A 77 -23.53 3.97 -17.09
C HIS A 77 -22.09 4.03 -17.63
N ASP A 78 -21.86 3.37 -18.77
CA ASP A 78 -20.55 3.07 -19.37
C ASP A 78 -19.72 4.28 -19.89
N ALA A 79 -20.02 5.51 -19.45
CA ALA A 79 -19.44 6.73 -20.04
C ALA A 79 -18.44 7.50 -19.15
N ILE A 80 -18.15 7.09 -17.92
CA ILE A 80 -17.23 7.83 -17.04
C ILE A 80 -16.17 6.90 -16.45
N ARG A 81 -14.99 6.90 -17.08
CA ARG A 81 -13.79 6.11 -16.73
C ARG A 81 -13.17 6.51 -15.37
N GLY A 82 -12.61 5.50 -14.68
CA GLY A 82 -11.32 5.52 -13.99
C GLY A 82 -11.17 6.41 -12.76
N GLY A 83 -11.05 7.72 -12.94
CA GLY A 83 -10.63 8.63 -11.86
C GLY A 83 -11.71 8.95 -10.83
N LEU A 84 -12.99 8.96 -11.24
CA LEU A 84 -14.09 9.26 -10.33
C LEU A 84 -14.47 8.05 -9.45
N PHE A 85 -14.29 6.83 -9.98
CA PHE A 85 -14.57 5.61 -9.22
C PHE A 85 -13.55 5.45 -8.08
N VAL A 86 -12.26 5.65 -8.38
CA VAL A 86 -11.15 5.62 -7.40
C VAL A 86 -11.36 6.65 -6.29
N ARG A 87 -11.65 7.92 -6.64
CA ARG A 87 -11.87 8.99 -5.65
C ARG A 87 -13.10 8.77 -4.75
N ILE A 88 -14.17 8.16 -5.27
CA ILE A 88 -15.38 7.86 -4.49
C ILE A 88 -15.15 6.64 -3.57
N THR A 89 -14.36 5.65 -4.00
CA THR A 89 -13.92 4.55 -3.12
C THR A 89 -12.93 5.00 -2.05
N GLU A 90 -12.01 5.91 -2.37
CA GLU A 90 -11.08 6.53 -1.40
C GLU A 90 -11.83 7.33 -0.34
N PHE A 91 -12.82 8.13 -0.74
CA PHE A 91 -13.66 8.89 0.19
C PHE A 91 -14.46 7.97 1.14
N ASN A 92 -15.00 6.85 0.64
CA ASN A 92 -15.69 5.87 1.49
C ASN A 92 -14.73 5.06 2.39
N SER A 93 -13.50 4.80 1.94
CA SER A 93 -12.45 4.15 2.74
C SER A 93 -12.05 5.01 3.94
N GLN A 94 -11.76 6.29 3.71
CA GLN A 94 -11.42 7.26 4.77
C GLN A 94 -12.57 7.49 5.75
N TYR A 95 -13.82 7.54 5.27
CA TYR A 95 -14.96 7.76 6.16
C TYR A 95 -15.27 6.55 7.05
N ASN A 96 -15.11 5.34 6.53
CA ASN A 96 -15.32 4.13 7.33
C ASN A 96 -14.18 3.93 8.34
N SER A 97 -12.91 4.16 7.97
CA SER A 97 -11.79 4.05 8.92
C SER A 97 -11.92 5.05 10.07
N MET A 98 -12.37 6.28 9.79
CA MET A 98 -12.58 7.31 10.80
C MET A 98 -13.76 6.98 11.75
N ILE A 99 -14.89 6.47 11.24
CA ILE A 99 -16.02 6.04 12.08
C ILE A 99 -15.63 4.86 12.98
N TRP A 100 -14.79 3.95 12.48
CA TRP A 100 -14.30 2.81 13.25
C TRP A 100 -13.23 3.18 14.27
N TYR A 101 -12.38 4.18 14.00
CA TYR A 101 -11.45 4.72 15.00
C TYR A 101 -12.21 5.24 16.23
N PHE A 102 -13.27 6.03 16.03
CA PHE A 102 -14.11 6.51 17.12
C PHE A 102 -14.93 5.40 17.81
N ALA A 103 -15.39 4.38 17.08
CA ALA A 103 -16.08 3.22 17.66
C ALA A 103 -15.13 2.29 18.44
N TYR A 104 -13.87 2.18 18.01
CA TYR A 104 -12.82 1.43 18.68
C TYR A 104 -12.36 2.15 19.95
N GLU A 105 -12.15 3.47 19.92
CA GLU A 105 -11.83 4.30 21.10
C GLU A 105 -12.91 4.24 22.20
N SER A 106 -14.17 4.00 21.82
CA SER A 106 -15.32 3.97 22.75
C SER A 106 -15.69 2.59 23.30
N ASN A 107 -14.91 1.53 23.02
CA ASN A 107 -15.16 0.18 23.53
C ASN A 107 -14.63 -0.01 24.99
N PRO A 108 -15.49 -0.30 25.98
CA PRO A 108 -15.11 -0.44 27.38
C PRO A 108 -14.34 -1.73 27.74
N ASP A 109 -14.29 -2.74 26.86
CA ASP A 109 -13.67 -4.05 27.14
C ASP A 109 -12.22 -4.20 26.61
N LYS A 110 -11.57 -3.12 26.20
CA LYS A 110 -10.17 -3.16 25.77
C LYS A 110 -9.23 -3.52 26.92
N LYS A 111 -8.40 -4.55 26.72
CA LYS A 111 -7.06 -4.53 27.34
C LYS A 111 -6.19 -3.57 26.53
N PRO A 112 -5.54 -2.57 27.16
CA PRO A 112 -4.65 -1.67 26.44
C PRO A 112 -3.48 -2.48 25.85
N PHE A 113 -3.14 -2.24 24.59
CA PHE A 113 -1.79 -2.48 24.10
C PHE A 113 -0.88 -1.53 24.90
N GLU A 114 -0.09 -2.05 25.84
CA GLU A 114 0.88 -1.24 26.56
C GLU A 114 1.94 -0.74 25.56
N SER A 115 1.97 0.58 25.34
CA SER A 115 3.02 1.20 24.53
C SER A 115 4.34 1.13 25.30
N VAL A 116 5.34 0.47 24.72
CA VAL A 116 6.72 0.61 25.19
C VAL A 116 7.14 2.08 24.99
N LYS A 117 7.72 2.67 26.03
CA LYS A 117 8.12 4.09 26.09
C LYS A 117 9.58 4.25 25.68
N GLU A 118 9.91 4.01 24.42
CA GLU A 118 11.22 4.42 23.90
C GLU A 118 11.07 5.62 22.96
N ASP A 119 11.71 6.72 23.35
CA ASP A 119 11.82 7.93 22.52
C ASP A 119 12.73 7.59 21.33
N ARG A 120 12.15 7.43 20.14
CA ARG A 120 12.90 6.90 18.98
C ARG A 120 13.73 7.93 18.25
N MET A 121 13.24 9.15 18.13
CA MET A 121 13.94 10.22 17.43
C MET A 121 14.34 11.30 18.43
N ASN A 122 15.64 11.50 18.57
CA ASN A 122 16.14 12.54 19.47
C ASN A 122 15.92 13.93 18.86
N ILE A 123 14.83 14.58 19.25
CA ILE A 123 14.48 15.93 18.80
C ILE A 123 15.10 17.05 19.65
N THR A 124 15.91 16.75 20.68
CA THR A 124 16.47 17.81 21.56
C THR A 124 17.45 18.74 20.86
N GLY A 125 17.99 18.32 19.71
CA GLY A 125 18.87 19.14 18.87
C GLY A 125 18.13 20.14 17.98
N ILE A 126 16.81 20.00 17.82
CA ILE A 126 15.99 20.89 17.00
C ILE A 126 15.83 22.23 17.74
N GLN A 127 16.40 23.29 17.17
CA GLN A 127 16.25 24.63 17.75
C GLN A 127 14.82 25.11 17.58
N SER A 128 14.31 25.81 18.60
CA SER A 128 12.92 26.27 18.61
C SER A 128 12.62 27.33 17.55
N ASP A 129 13.62 27.96 16.93
CA ASP A 129 13.47 28.98 15.90
C ASP A 129 13.46 28.44 14.46
N TRP A 130 13.82 27.16 14.25
CA TRP A 130 13.79 26.53 12.94
C TRP A 130 12.35 26.37 12.43
N LYS A 131 12.07 26.93 11.26
CA LYS A 131 10.75 26.99 10.63
C LYS A 131 10.77 26.45 9.21
N VAL A 132 9.63 25.96 8.76
CA VAL A 132 9.43 25.62 7.34
C VAL A 132 9.36 26.92 6.54
N GLU A 133 10.35 27.14 5.68
CA GLU A 133 10.50 28.35 4.87
C GLU A 133 9.88 28.18 3.49
N LYS A 134 10.00 26.98 2.92
CA LYS A 134 9.54 26.65 1.58
C LYS A 134 9.24 25.16 1.46
N ILE A 135 8.23 24.82 0.66
CA ILE A 135 7.94 23.46 0.23
C ILE A 135 7.77 23.51 -1.28
N GLU A 136 8.55 22.71 -2.00
CA GLU A 136 8.47 22.57 -3.45
C GLU A 136 8.12 21.12 -3.79
N PHE A 137 7.45 20.92 -4.92
CA PHE A 137 7.01 19.61 -5.37
C PHE A 137 7.34 19.40 -6.84
N ALA A 138 7.77 18.19 -7.18
CA ALA A 138 7.94 17.74 -8.55
C ALA A 138 7.73 16.23 -8.67
N MET A 139 7.40 15.80 -9.89
CA MET A 139 7.38 14.38 -10.25
C MET A 139 8.63 14.07 -11.07
N LEU A 140 9.45 13.15 -10.58
CA LEU A 140 10.57 12.59 -11.33
C LEU A 140 10.10 11.39 -12.14
N THR A 141 10.79 11.13 -13.25
CA THR A 141 10.44 10.06 -14.19
C THR A 141 11.66 9.21 -14.50
N GLY A 142 11.44 7.94 -14.80
CA GLY A 142 12.48 7.04 -15.22
C GLY A 142 11.94 5.69 -15.67
N GLU A 143 12.80 4.67 -15.65
CA GLU A 143 12.47 3.35 -16.16
C GLU A 143 13.07 2.24 -15.30
N ARG A 144 12.32 1.13 -15.15
CA ARG A 144 12.88 -0.14 -14.68
C ARG A 144 13.76 -0.78 -15.74
N ALA A 145 14.78 -1.52 -15.32
CA ALA A 145 15.78 -2.12 -16.20
C ALA A 145 15.14 -3.08 -17.22
N ARG A 146 14.12 -3.83 -16.81
CA ARG A 146 13.29 -4.71 -17.65
C ARG A 146 11.83 -4.31 -17.50
N SER A 147 11.06 -4.39 -18.58
CA SER A 147 9.60 -4.16 -18.52
C SER A 147 8.96 -5.30 -17.72
N ALA A 148 8.09 -4.96 -16.77
CA ALA A 148 7.37 -5.95 -15.99
C ALA A 148 6.04 -6.34 -16.65
N GLY A 149 5.81 -7.63 -16.82
CA GLY A 149 4.60 -8.23 -17.40
C GLY A 149 3.37 -8.12 -16.51
N ALA A 150 2.44 -9.06 -16.69
CA ALA A 150 1.22 -9.17 -15.87
C ALA A 150 1.50 -9.82 -14.51
N ASN A 151 0.52 -9.84 -13.61
CA ASN A 151 0.55 -10.65 -12.39
C ASN A 151 -0.73 -11.48 -12.27
N GLY A 152 -0.97 -12.14 -11.13
CA GLY A 152 -2.14 -13.01 -10.93
C GLY A 152 -3.50 -12.33 -11.17
N ARG A 153 -3.57 -11.00 -11.03
CA ARG A 153 -4.83 -10.24 -11.02
C ARG A 153 -4.97 -9.16 -12.08
N ILE A 154 -3.89 -8.55 -12.58
CA ILE A 154 -3.92 -7.43 -13.54
C ILE A 154 -2.93 -7.61 -14.70
N GLY A 155 -3.11 -6.81 -15.75
CA GLY A 155 -2.27 -6.86 -16.95
C GLY A 155 -0.88 -6.26 -16.76
N VAL A 156 -0.22 -6.00 -17.89
CA VAL A 156 1.17 -5.51 -17.96
C VAL A 156 1.38 -4.24 -17.12
N HIS A 157 2.42 -4.25 -16.27
CA HIS A 157 2.83 -3.09 -15.46
C HIS A 157 3.70 -2.13 -16.27
N GLY A 158 4.51 -2.65 -17.19
CA GLY A 158 5.30 -1.87 -18.14
C GLY A 158 6.64 -1.40 -17.56
N LYS A 159 7.29 -0.49 -18.28
CA LYS A 159 8.67 -0.06 -17.99
C LYS A 159 8.78 1.31 -17.31
N SER A 160 7.82 2.21 -17.55
CA SER A 160 7.84 3.57 -17.01
C SER A 160 7.66 3.56 -15.49
N CYS A 161 8.43 4.40 -14.81
CA CYS A 161 8.38 4.62 -13.37
C CYS A 161 8.34 6.12 -13.08
N THR A 162 7.67 6.49 -11.99
CA THR A 162 7.62 7.87 -11.51
C THR A 162 7.81 7.91 -10.00
N VAL A 163 8.36 9.00 -9.49
CA VAL A 163 8.48 9.26 -8.06
C VAL A 163 8.05 10.70 -7.81
N ASP A 164 6.97 10.86 -7.05
CA ASP A 164 6.56 12.16 -6.54
C ASP A 164 7.47 12.53 -5.36
N ILE A 165 8.13 13.68 -5.47
CA ILE A 165 9.05 14.20 -4.46
C ILE A 165 8.62 15.56 -3.96
N ALA A 166 8.94 15.83 -2.69
CA ALA A 166 8.96 17.16 -2.13
C ALA A 166 10.39 17.56 -1.74
N ARG A 167 10.68 18.85 -1.93
CA ARG A 167 11.88 19.51 -1.41
C ARG A 167 11.44 20.52 -0.36
N ILE A 168 11.86 20.31 0.89
CA ILE A 168 11.54 21.20 2.00
C ILE A 168 12.77 22.05 2.34
N THR A 169 12.58 23.35 2.57
CA THR A 169 13.62 24.25 3.09
C THR A 169 13.29 24.65 4.53
N ILE A 170 14.21 24.39 5.44
CA ILE A 170 14.14 24.80 6.85
C ILE A 170 15.50 25.36 7.23
N ASP A 171 15.53 26.56 7.83
CA ASP A 171 16.75 27.26 8.25
C ASP A 171 17.81 27.27 7.14
N GLY A 172 17.38 27.70 5.94
CA GLY A 172 18.22 27.81 4.74
C GLY A 172 18.78 26.51 4.15
N GLN A 173 18.44 25.34 4.71
CA GLN A 173 18.91 24.03 4.21
C GLN A 173 17.75 23.21 3.64
N THR A 174 18.03 22.42 2.61
CA THR A 174 17.06 21.56 1.94
C THR A 174 17.10 20.11 2.42
N GLY A 175 15.95 19.45 2.37
CA GLY A 175 15.83 18.00 2.43
C GLY A 175 14.84 17.51 1.36
N TYR A 176 15.08 16.29 0.87
CA TYR A 176 14.34 15.68 -0.21
C TYR A 176 13.66 14.38 0.23
N GLY A 177 12.47 14.12 -0.28
CA GLY A 177 11.88 12.80 -0.09
C GLY A 177 10.60 12.57 -0.84
N SER A 178 10.13 11.33 -0.84
CA SER A 178 8.83 11.00 -1.40
C SER A 178 7.73 11.79 -0.69
N SER A 179 6.72 12.24 -1.44
CA SER A 179 5.58 12.97 -0.89
C SER A 179 4.33 12.62 -1.67
N ILE A 180 3.29 12.21 -0.95
CA ILE A 180 1.96 11.95 -1.51
C ILE A 180 0.88 12.70 -0.73
N HIS A 181 -0.31 12.85 -1.33
CA HIS A 181 -1.44 13.54 -0.71
C HIS A 181 -1.13 14.99 -0.26
N MET A 182 -0.21 15.67 -0.96
CA MET A 182 0.13 17.06 -0.74
C MET A 182 -0.36 17.93 -1.90
N THR A 183 -1.11 18.99 -1.59
CA THR A 183 -1.50 20.03 -2.56
C THR A 183 -0.79 21.35 -2.22
N PRO A 184 -0.72 22.31 -3.16
CA PRO A 184 -0.19 23.64 -2.87
C PRO A 184 -0.87 24.30 -1.68
N GLU A 185 -2.20 24.21 -1.58
CA GLU A 185 -2.99 24.80 -0.49
C GLU A 185 -2.66 24.15 0.86
N TRP A 186 -2.44 22.84 0.86
CA TRP A 186 -1.99 22.15 2.08
C TRP A 186 -0.61 22.65 2.51
N ALA A 187 0.32 22.85 1.56
CA ALA A 187 1.67 23.31 1.85
C ALA A 187 1.70 24.76 2.36
N GLU A 188 0.86 25.64 1.81
CA GLU A 188 0.69 27.02 2.29
C GLU A 188 0.39 27.08 3.79
N ASP A 189 -0.45 26.18 4.30
CA ASP A 189 -0.79 26.10 5.73
C ASP A 189 0.38 25.67 6.63
N ILE A 190 1.44 25.10 6.06
CA ILE A 190 2.63 24.62 6.78
C ILE A 190 3.73 25.68 6.82
N ILE A 191 3.80 26.57 5.83
CA ILE A 191 4.84 27.61 5.76
C ILE A 191 4.81 28.48 7.02
N GLY A 192 5.99 28.69 7.62
CA GLY A 192 6.19 29.49 8.83
C GLY A 192 5.95 28.75 10.14
N ARG A 193 5.46 27.49 10.13
CA ARG A 193 5.39 26.65 11.33
C ARG A 193 6.78 26.26 11.81
N HIS A 194 6.93 26.10 13.12
CA HIS A 194 8.17 25.60 13.70
C HIS A 194 8.31 24.10 13.42
N LEU A 195 9.52 23.66 13.09
CA LEU A 195 9.80 22.25 12.82
C LEU A 195 9.41 21.36 14.01
N LEU A 196 9.68 21.82 15.23
CA LEU A 196 9.36 21.10 16.47
C LEU A 196 7.85 20.81 16.60
N ASP A 197 6.98 21.70 16.09
CA ASP A 197 5.52 21.53 16.16
C ASP A 197 5.01 20.38 15.27
N LEU A 198 5.82 19.95 14.29
CA LEU A 198 5.50 18.82 13.43
C LEU A 198 5.65 17.48 14.16
N PHE A 199 6.38 17.46 15.28
CA PHE A 199 6.62 16.28 16.10
C PHE A 199 5.70 16.25 17.32
N ASP A 200 5.41 15.05 17.80
CA ASP A 200 4.84 14.82 19.11
C ASP A 200 5.92 14.77 20.20
N ASP A 201 5.50 14.72 21.46
CA ASP A 201 6.40 14.73 22.62
C ASP A 201 7.30 13.49 22.71
N ARG A 202 7.07 12.46 21.86
CA ARG A 202 7.89 11.24 21.77
C ARG A 202 8.87 11.30 20.59
N GLY A 203 8.99 12.46 19.93
CA GLY A 203 9.86 12.64 18.77
C GLY A 203 9.34 11.99 17.49
N ARG A 204 8.04 11.64 17.41
CA ARG A 204 7.45 11.06 16.20
C ARG A 204 6.76 12.15 15.40
N LEU A 205 6.85 12.07 14.07
CA LEU A 205 6.12 12.99 13.23
C LEU A 205 4.61 12.78 13.40
N ARG A 206 3.87 13.87 13.63
CA ARG A 206 2.41 13.83 13.80
C ARG A 206 1.76 13.28 12.55
N GLU A 207 0.70 12.50 12.73
CA GLU A 207 -0.01 11.79 11.65
C GLU A 207 -0.37 12.69 10.46
N ALA A 208 -0.81 13.93 10.74
CA ALA A 208 -1.20 14.91 9.74
C ALA A 208 -0.11 15.30 8.73
N TYR A 209 1.16 15.01 9.01
CA TYR A 209 2.30 15.39 8.16
C TYR A 209 3.06 14.19 7.58
N ARG A 210 2.69 12.95 7.94
CA ARG A 210 3.49 11.76 7.60
C ARG A 210 3.61 11.56 6.09
N LEU A 211 2.48 11.43 5.41
CA LEU A 211 2.43 11.09 3.99
C LEU A 211 2.99 12.19 3.08
N GLN A 212 2.92 13.45 3.54
CA GLN A 212 3.37 14.62 2.79
C GLN A 212 4.84 14.95 3.05
N LEU A 213 5.31 14.83 4.29
CA LEU A 213 6.58 15.45 4.71
C LEU A 213 7.51 14.53 5.49
N GLU A 214 7.16 13.28 5.83
CA GLU A 214 8.07 12.48 6.65
C GLU A 214 9.41 12.23 5.99
N TYR A 215 9.42 11.90 4.69
CA TYR A 215 10.67 11.65 3.98
C TYR A 215 11.51 12.92 3.81
N PRO A 216 10.98 14.05 3.31
CA PRO A 216 11.75 15.31 3.25
C PRO A 216 12.27 15.78 4.60
N VAL A 217 11.46 15.64 5.67
CA VAL A 217 11.85 16.07 7.03
C VAL A 217 12.92 15.16 7.62
N LEU A 218 12.80 13.84 7.45
CA LEU A 218 13.82 12.89 7.90
C LEU A 218 15.14 13.08 7.15
N ASP A 219 15.06 13.28 5.83
CA ASP A 219 16.24 13.61 5.03
C ASP A 219 16.88 14.90 5.53
N TRP A 220 16.11 15.97 5.68
CA TRP A 220 16.59 17.26 6.19
C TRP A 220 17.27 17.11 7.56
N LEU A 221 16.68 16.34 8.48
CA LEU A 221 17.28 16.07 9.79
C LEU A 221 18.64 15.37 9.65
N GLY A 222 18.76 14.42 8.72
CA GLY A 222 20.02 13.77 8.39
C GLY A 222 21.04 14.73 7.80
N GLN A 223 20.64 15.58 6.84
CA GLN A 223 21.51 16.61 6.26
C GLN A 223 22.00 17.61 7.33
N ARG A 224 21.11 18.02 8.23
CA ARG A 224 21.41 18.97 9.31
C ARG A 224 22.38 18.39 10.34
N GLN A 225 22.22 17.12 10.68
CA GLN A 225 23.04 16.43 11.68
C GLN A 225 24.30 15.79 11.10
N GLY A 226 24.42 15.72 9.77
CA GLY A 226 25.48 14.99 9.09
C GLY A 226 25.41 13.47 9.33
N LYS A 227 24.20 12.91 9.43
CA LYS A 227 23.96 11.49 9.76
C LYS A 227 22.97 10.82 8.80
N PRO A 228 23.14 9.52 8.50
CA PRO A 228 22.12 8.78 7.79
C PRO A 228 20.86 8.64 8.65
N VAL A 229 19.68 8.57 8.03
CA VAL A 229 18.41 8.43 8.74
C VAL A 229 18.39 7.18 9.63
N TYR A 230 19.06 6.10 9.23
CA TYR A 230 19.07 4.86 10.03
C TYR A 230 19.77 5.04 11.37
N ASP A 231 20.77 5.92 11.47
CA ASP A 231 21.43 6.26 12.74
C ASP A 231 20.55 7.16 13.62
N ILE A 232 19.67 7.95 13.01
CA ILE A 232 18.74 8.84 13.72
C ILE A 232 17.63 8.02 14.38
N VAL A 233 17.20 6.94 13.73
CA VAL A 233 16.08 6.09 14.19
C VAL A 233 16.52 4.73 14.76
N SER A 234 17.83 4.49 14.89
CA SER A 234 18.40 3.20 15.28
C SER A 234 17.79 2.67 16.59
N GLY A 235 17.24 1.46 16.54
CA GLY A 235 16.80 0.72 17.72
C GLY A 235 17.97 0.10 18.49
N ALA A 236 17.70 -0.42 19.69
CA ALA A 236 18.71 -1.00 20.57
C ALA A 236 19.39 -2.27 20.02
N HIS A 237 18.84 -2.89 18.97
CA HIS A 237 19.39 -4.10 18.34
C HIS A 237 20.58 -3.83 17.40
N LEU A 238 20.81 -2.57 17.02
CA LEU A 238 21.92 -2.16 16.17
C LEU A 238 22.94 -1.35 16.96
N GLU A 239 24.21 -1.70 16.81
CA GLU A 239 25.30 -0.86 17.27
C GLU A 239 25.35 0.41 16.42
N ARG A 240 25.44 1.57 17.07
CA ARG A 240 25.54 2.87 16.39
C ARG A 240 26.80 2.91 15.53
N GLU A 241 26.71 3.57 14.37
CA GLU A 241 27.82 3.75 13.43
C GLU A 241 28.32 2.45 12.75
N ALA A 242 27.62 1.33 12.95
CA ALA A 242 27.90 0.09 12.22
C ALA A 242 27.40 0.19 10.77
N PRO A 243 28.12 -0.39 9.79
CA PRO A 243 27.61 -0.49 8.42
C PRO A 243 26.27 -1.23 8.38
N LEU A 244 25.25 -0.59 7.82
CA LEU A 244 23.93 -1.21 7.67
C LEU A 244 23.86 -2.00 6.36
N ILE A 245 23.73 -3.32 6.49
CA ILE A 245 23.61 -4.27 5.39
C ILE A 245 22.29 -5.02 5.61
N VAL A 246 21.42 -5.00 4.61
CA VAL A 246 20.04 -5.48 4.74
C VAL A 246 19.76 -6.52 3.68
N PRO A 247 19.14 -7.66 4.00
CA PRO A 247 18.74 -8.62 2.97
C PRO A 247 17.80 -7.99 1.94
N CYS A 248 17.95 -8.34 0.67
CA CYS A 248 17.02 -7.94 -0.39
C CYS A 248 16.63 -9.14 -1.27
N TYR A 249 15.51 -9.01 -1.97
CA TYR A 249 15.12 -9.96 -3.02
C TYR A 249 14.72 -9.23 -4.29
N ASP A 250 14.92 -9.90 -5.42
CA ASP A 250 14.46 -9.46 -6.73
C ASP A 250 12.96 -9.71 -6.87
N THR A 251 12.17 -8.64 -7.00
CA THR A 251 10.71 -8.71 -7.18
C THR A 251 10.27 -8.64 -8.65
N SER A 252 11.22 -8.54 -9.59
CA SER A 252 10.96 -8.22 -11.00
C SER A 252 10.46 -9.41 -11.85
N LEU A 253 10.23 -10.59 -11.26
CA LEU A 253 9.84 -11.81 -11.97
C LEU A 253 8.31 -11.89 -12.12
N TYR A 254 7.80 -11.12 -13.08
CA TYR A 254 6.38 -11.02 -13.44
C TYR A 254 5.98 -12.11 -14.44
N PHE A 255 4.74 -12.06 -14.94
CA PHE A 255 4.29 -12.93 -16.02
C PHE A 255 4.81 -12.44 -17.38
N ASP A 256 6.11 -12.58 -17.59
CA ASP A 256 6.79 -12.19 -18.82
C ASP A 256 6.70 -13.29 -19.91
N ASP A 257 6.25 -14.49 -19.54
CA ASP A 257 6.16 -15.66 -20.40
C ASP A 257 4.81 -15.88 -21.11
N LEU A 258 3.78 -15.06 -20.87
CA LEU A 258 2.41 -15.32 -21.37
C LEU A 258 2.28 -15.39 -22.90
N HIS A 259 3.24 -14.83 -23.62
CA HIS A 259 3.30 -14.88 -25.08
C HIS A 259 3.87 -16.20 -25.62
N LEU A 260 4.42 -17.06 -24.74
CA LEU A 260 5.09 -18.31 -25.10
C LEU A 260 4.14 -19.51 -24.91
N PRO A 261 3.87 -20.28 -25.98
CA PRO A 261 2.97 -21.43 -25.89
C PRO A 261 3.63 -22.64 -25.23
N ASP A 262 4.96 -22.76 -25.31
CA ASP A 262 5.73 -23.89 -24.81
C ASP A 262 6.26 -23.65 -23.38
N GLU A 263 6.08 -24.64 -22.51
CA GLU A 263 6.48 -24.59 -21.10
C GLU A 263 8.00 -24.50 -20.93
N LYS A 264 8.79 -25.22 -21.74
CA LYS A 264 10.25 -25.19 -21.62
C LYS A 264 10.83 -23.83 -22.00
N THR A 265 10.27 -23.22 -23.03
CA THR A 265 10.68 -21.90 -23.51
C THR A 265 10.29 -20.81 -22.51
N ALA A 266 9.11 -20.93 -21.89
CA ALA A 266 8.69 -20.07 -20.78
C ALA A 266 9.63 -20.19 -19.58
N VAL A 267 9.99 -21.41 -19.17
CA VAL A 267 10.96 -21.64 -18.09
C VAL A 267 12.33 -21.04 -18.42
N ALA A 268 12.83 -21.25 -19.62
CA ALA A 268 14.13 -20.72 -20.04
C ALA A 268 14.16 -19.19 -20.03
N LEU A 269 13.08 -18.52 -20.46
CA LEU A 269 12.96 -17.06 -20.37
C LEU A 269 13.03 -16.59 -18.91
N MET A 270 12.20 -17.15 -18.03
CA MET A 270 12.18 -16.70 -16.64
C MET A 270 13.48 -17.04 -15.88
N GLN A 271 14.17 -18.13 -16.25
CA GLN A 271 15.52 -18.44 -15.77
C GLN A 271 16.54 -17.38 -16.19
N GLU A 272 16.49 -16.95 -17.46
CA GLU A 272 17.37 -15.89 -17.96
C GLU A 272 17.15 -14.57 -17.19
N GLU A 273 15.89 -14.21 -16.96
CA GLU A 273 15.52 -13.01 -16.19
C GLU A 273 16.03 -13.06 -14.74
N ALA A 274 15.90 -14.21 -14.07
CA ALA A 274 16.47 -14.41 -12.74
C ALA A 274 18.00 -14.32 -12.76
N MET A 275 18.66 -14.83 -13.81
CA MET A 275 20.11 -14.72 -13.99
C MET A 275 20.57 -13.28 -14.24
N GLN A 276 19.74 -12.43 -14.85
CA GLN A 276 20.03 -10.99 -14.97
C GLN A 276 20.08 -10.34 -13.58
N GLY A 277 19.14 -10.65 -12.69
CA GLY A 277 19.16 -10.22 -11.29
C GLY A 277 20.37 -10.80 -10.54
N TYR A 278 20.65 -12.08 -10.72
CA TYR A 278 21.80 -12.76 -10.10
C TYR A 278 23.13 -12.09 -10.45
N ALA A 279 23.32 -11.72 -11.71
CA ALA A 279 24.51 -11.02 -12.20
C ALA A 279 24.68 -9.63 -11.59
N LYS A 280 23.58 -9.02 -11.10
CA LYS A 280 23.56 -7.74 -10.37
C LYS A 280 23.66 -7.90 -8.86
N GLY A 281 23.96 -9.10 -8.38
CA GLY A 281 24.18 -9.39 -6.95
C GLY A 281 22.98 -9.99 -6.23
N GLN A 282 21.82 -10.13 -6.86
CA GLN A 282 20.65 -10.76 -6.23
C GLN A 282 20.89 -12.24 -5.95
N ARG A 283 20.33 -12.75 -4.85
CA ARG A 283 20.39 -14.19 -4.50
C ARG A 283 19.03 -14.75 -4.11
N HIS A 284 18.02 -13.89 -3.98
CA HIS A 284 16.69 -14.22 -3.50
C HIS A 284 15.68 -13.66 -4.49
N PHE A 285 14.62 -14.40 -4.75
CA PHE A 285 13.72 -14.11 -5.87
C PHE A 285 12.27 -14.28 -5.42
N LYS A 286 11.46 -13.24 -5.60
CA LYS A 286 10.01 -13.33 -5.50
C LYS A 286 9.42 -13.52 -6.89
N ILE A 287 8.70 -14.62 -7.07
CA ILE A 287 8.18 -15.05 -8.36
C ILE A 287 6.67 -14.85 -8.35
N LYS A 288 6.15 -14.08 -9.30
CA LYS A 288 4.70 -14.01 -9.50
C LYS A 288 4.19 -15.36 -9.99
N VAL A 289 3.16 -15.87 -9.31
CA VAL A 289 2.39 -17.07 -9.65
C VAL A 289 0.90 -16.72 -9.73
N GLY A 290 0.05 -17.69 -10.03
CA GLY A 290 -1.38 -17.45 -10.20
C GLY A 290 -1.79 -17.22 -11.65
N ARG A 291 -0.98 -17.65 -12.63
CA ARG A 291 -1.29 -17.49 -14.08
C ARG A 291 -2.68 -18.02 -14.43
N GLY A 292 -3.06 -19.14 -13.82
CA GLY A 292 -4.34 -19.82 -14.01
C GLY A 292 -5.57 -19.10 -13.42
N GLY A 293 -5.38 -18.08 -12.57
CA GLY A 293 -6.49 -17.34 -11.96
C GLY A 293 -7.21 -16.42 -12.95
N ARG A 294 -6.46 -15.85 -13.91
CA ARG A 294 -7.01 -14.89 -14.90
C ARG A 294 -6.41 -15.01 -16.30
N HIS A 295 -5.11 -15.23 -16.41
CA HIS A 295 -4.35 -14.97 -17.64
C HIS A 295 -4.14 -16.21 -18.52
N MET A 296 -4.26 -17.41 -17.95
CA MET A 296 -4.16 -18.70 -18.62
C MET A 296 -5.29 -19.63 -18.15
N PRO A 297 -5.61 -20.71 -18.88
CA PRO A 297 -6.50 -21.76 -18.36
C PRO A 297 -5.99 -22.29 -17.02
N LEU A 298 -6.88 -22.49 -16.05
CA LEU A 298 -6.53 -22.75 -14.65
C LEU A 298 -5.44 -23.81 -14.45
N TRP A 299 -5.64 -25.00 -15.02
CA TRP A 299 -4.72 -26.13 -14.86
C TRP A 299 -3.40 -25.94 -15.60
N GLU A 300 -3.44 -25.35 -16.79
CA GLU A 300 -2.23 -25.06 -17.58
C GLU A 300 -1.39 -23.95 -16.93
N GLY A 301 -2.05 -22.91 -16.42
CA GLY A 301 -1.41 -21.81 -15.69
C GLY A 301 -0.79 -22.28 -14.37
N THR A 302 -1.50 -23.12 -13.61
CA THR A 302 -0.96 -23.69 -12.35
C THR A 302 0.24 -24.60 -12.62
N LYS A 303 0.17 -25.43 -13.66
CA LYS A 303 1.31 -26.24 -14.09
C LYS A 303 2.50 -25.36 -14.52
N ARG A 304 2.22 -24.27 -15.25
CA ARG A 304 3.24 -23.29 -15.65
C ARG A 304 3.89 -22.63 -14.43
N ASP A 305 3.10 -22.20 -13.45
CA ASP A 305 3.62 -21.60 -12.21
C ASP A 305 4.62 -22.54 -11.52
N ILE A 306 4.26 -23.82 -11.33
CA ILE A 306 5.14 -24.83 -10.73
C ILE A 306 6.44 -25.01 -11.55
N ALA A 307 6.33 -25.10 -12.88
CA ALA A 307 7.48 -25.27 -13.75
C ALA A 307 8.44 -24.06 -13.70
N ILE A 308 7.90 -22.84 -13.72
CA ILE A 308 8.69 -21.60 -13.59
C ILE A 308 9.40 -21.55 -12.24
N VAL A 309 8.69 -21.82 -11.13
CA VAL A 309 9.29 -21.76 -9.78
C VAL A 309 10.42 -22.77 -9.63
N ARG A 310 10.25 -24.00 -10.13
CA ARG A 310 11.33 -25.01 -10.16
C ARG A 310 12.51 -24.55 -10.99
N GLY A 311 12.27 -24.05 -12.20
CA GLY A 311 13.33 -23.58 -13.08
C GLY A 311 14.15 -22.43 -12.46
N ILE A 312 13.48 -21.46 -11.83
CA ILE A 312 14.17 -20.35 -11.15
C ILE A 312 14.93 -20.85 -9.91
N SER A 313 14.36 -21.78 -9.15
CA SER A 313 15.06 -22.40 -8.01
C SER A 313 16.37 -23.09 -8.43
N GLU A 314 16.42 -23.71 -9.61
CA GLU A 314 17.65 -24.35 -10.11
C GLU A 314 18.77 -23.33 -10.35
N VAL A 315 18.46 -22.18 -10.95
CA VAL A 315 19.45 -21.14 -11.25
C VAL A 315 19.82 -20.28 -10.03
N ALA A 316 18.89 -20.10 -9.08
CA ALA A 316 19.16 -19.43 -7.81
C ALA A 316 20.11 -20.22 -6.91
N GLY A 317 20.13 -21.55 -7.06
CA GLY A 317 20.94 -22.47 -6.27
C GLY A 317 20.39 -22.73 -4.87
N PRO A 318 21.01 -23.64 -4.10
CA PRO A 318 20.42 -24.19 -2.87
C PRO A 318 20.30 -23.20 -1.71
N ALA A 319 21.09 -22.12 -1.71
CA ALA A 319 21.02 -21.07 -0.69
C ALA A 319 20.03 -19.95 -1.06
N GLY A 320 19.61 -19.88 -2.33
CA GLY A 320 18.69 -18.86 -2.81
C GLY A 320 17.31 -19.09 -2.21
N LYS A 321 16.80 -18.10 -1.48
CA LYS A 321 15.43 -18.09 -0.99
C LYS A 321 14.48 -17.79 -2.14
N ILE A 322 13.42 -18.59 -2.25
CA ILE A 322 12.36 -18.38 -3.22
C ILE A 322 11.10 -17.96 -2.49
N MET A 323 10.55 -16.82 -2.87
CA MET A 323 9.23 -16.36 -2.46
C MET A 323 8.27 -16.53 -3.64
N ILE A 324 7.02 -16.91 -3.38
CA ILE A 324 5.97 -16.94 -4.40
C ILE A 324 4.82 -16.04 -4.00
N ASP A 325 4.34 -15.24 -4.94
CA ASP A 325 3.24 -14.29 -4.72
C ASP A 325 2.15 -14.53 -5.78
N ALA A 326 0.95 -14.88 -5.32
CA ALA A 326 -0.18 -15.19 -6.21
C ALA A 326 -1.10 -13.98 -6.48
N ASN A 327 -0.91 -12.84 -5.80
CA ASN A 327 -1.79 -11.67 -5.84
C ASN A 327 -3.28 -12.04 -5.74
N ASN A 328 -3.59 -12.91 -4.80
CA ASN A 328 -4.90 -13.44 -4.47
C ASN A 328 -5.56 -14.32 -5.56
N ALA A 329 -4.77 -14.90 -6.47
CA ALA A 329 -5.26 -15.69 -7.60
C ALA A 329 -5.59 -17.16 -7.29
N TYR A 330 -5.22 -17.68 -6.12
CA TYR A 330 -5.52 -19.05 -5.72
C TYR A 330 -6.73 -19.16 -4.80
N ASN A 331 -7.06 -20.40 -4.48
CA ASN A 331 -7.83 -20.78 -3.31
C ASN A 331 -6.98 -21.77 -2.50
N LEU A 332 -7.42 -22.12 -1.28
CA LEU A 332 -6.67 -23.00 -0.38
C LEU A 332 -6.20 -24.32 -1.01
N ASN A 333 -7.03 -24.97 -1.84
CA ASN A 333 -6.67 -26.27 -2.43
C ASN A 333 -5.64 -26.15 -3.55
N LEU A 334 -5.74 -25.11 -4.40
CA LEU A 334 -4.72 -24.81 -5.40
C LEU A 334 -3.39 -24.45 -4.72
N THR A 335 -3.44 -23.67 -3.64
CA THR A 335 -2.27 -23.36 -2.82
C THR A 335 -1.59 -24.62 -2.31
N LYS A 336 -2.34 -25.56 -1.71
CA LYS A 336 -1.80 -26.84 -1.23
C LYS A 336 -1.22 -27.70 -2.36
N GLU A 337 -1.83 -27.71 -3.55
CA GLU A 337 -1.33 -28.43 -4.72
C GLU A 337 0.03 -27.88 -5.16
N VAL A 338 0.15 -26.55 -5.31
CA VAL A 338 1.40 -25.87 -5.66
C VAL A 338 2.48 -26.10 -4.61
N LEU A 339 2.16 -25.93 -3.32
CA LEU A 339 3.12 -26.16 -2.22
C LEU A 339 3.60 -27.61 -2.16
N ALA A 340 2.72 -28.59 -2.36
CA ALA A 340 3.12 -29.99 -2.38
C ALA A 340 4.06 -30.28 -3.56
N ALA A 341 3.76 -29.71 -4.72
CA ALA A 341 4.57 -29.84 -5.93
C ALA A 341 5.92 -29.09 -5.84
N LEU A 342 6.13 -28.22 -4.86
CA LEU A 342 7.35 -27.45 -4.63
C LEU A 342 8.05 -27.80 -3.29
N SER A 343 7.77 -28.97 -2.73
CA SER A 343 8.29 -29.38 -1.41
C SER A 343 9.81 -29.58 -1.34
N ASP A 344 10.48 -29.65 -2.47
CA ASP A 344 11.94 -29.74 -2.64
C ASP A 344 12.59 -28.40 -3.04
N VAL A 345 11.79 -27.34 -3.22
CA VAL A 345 12.27 -25.98 -3.47
C VAL A 345 12.51 -25.27 -2.13
N ASN A 346 13.53 -24.42 -2.06
CA ASN A 346 13.80 -23.56 -0.90
C ASN A 346 12.80 -22.40 -0.80
N LEU A 347 11.51 -22.74 -0.66
CA LEU A 347 10.43 -21.78 -0.48
C LEU A 347 10.53 -21.13 0.90
N TYR A 348 10.72 -19.82 0.92
CA TYR A 348 10.84 -19.03 2.14
C TYR A 348 9.47 -18.55 2.63
N TRP A 349 8.69 -17.91 1.75
CA TRP A 349 7.31 -17.55 2.04
C TRP A 349 6.37 -17.73 0.86
N LEU A 350 5.09 -17.84 1.19
CA LEU A 350 3.96 -17.71 0.29
C LEU A 350 3.24 -16.41 0.63
N GLU A 351 3.09 -15.55 -0.38
CA GLU A 351 2.49 -14.22 -0.30
C GLU A 351 1.16 -14.19 -1.06
N GLU A 352 0.16 -13.54 -0.45
CA GLU A 352 -1.17 -13.28 -1.01
C GLU A 352 -1.72 -14.47 -1.83
N ALA A 353 -1.77 -15.67 -1.22
CA ALA A 353 -2.26 -16.85 -1.92
C ALA A 353 -3.71 -16.66 -2.40
N PHE A 354 -4.51 -16.14 -1.48
CA PHE A 354 -5.91 -15.72 -1.60
C PHE A 354 -6.08 -14.60 -0.57
N HIS A 355 -7.12 -13.76 -0.74
CA HIS A 355 -7.36 -12.68 0.20
C HIS A 355 -7.46 -13.24 1.62
N GLU A 356 -6.77 -12.58 2.55
CA GLU A 356 -6.52 -13.08 3.88
C GLU A 356 -7.81 -13.50 4.61
N ASP A 357 -7.80 -14.73 5.10
CA ASP A 357 -8.89 -15.32 5.86
C ASP A 357 -8.28 -16.17 6.98
N GLU A 358 -8.67 -15.86 8.22
CA GLU A 358 -8.12 -16.51 9.40
C GLU A 358 -8.29 -18.04 9.37
N ALA A 359 -9.46 -18.54 8.96
CA ALA A 359 -9.76 -19.96 8.98
C ALA A 359 -8.98 -20.70 7.87
N LEU A 360 -8.84 -20.08 6.71
CA LEU A 360 -8.06 -20.66 5.61
C LEU A 360 -6.56 -20.68 5.93
N TYR A 361 -6.03 -19.64 6.57
CA TYR A 361 -4.63 -19.62 7.00
C TYR A 361 -4.35 -20.53 8.18
N GLU A 362 -5.28 -20.70 9.12
CA GLU A 362 -5.17 -21.72 10.17
C GLU A 362 -5.05 -23.13 9.57
N ASP A 363 -5.95 -23.48 8.65
CA ASP A 363 -5.91 -24.77 7.94
C ASP A 363 -4.58 -24.93 7.18
N LEU A 364 -4.15 -23.90 6.44
CA LEU A 364 -2.91 -23.95 5.67
C LEU A 364 -1.68 -24.16 6.55
N LYS A 365 -1.60 -23.44 7.68
CA LYS A 365 -0.50 -23.58 8.66
C LYS A 365 -0.48 -24.98 9.28
N GLU A 366 -1.63 -25.52 9.64
CA GLU A 366 -1.73 -26.90 10.16
C GLU A 366 -1.26 -27.91 9.10
N TRP A 367 -1.69 -27.75 7.84
CA TRP A 367 -1.30 -28.60 6.74
C TRP A 367 0.22 -28.57 6.47
N LEU A 368 0.83 -27.38 6.50
CA LEU A 368 2.29 -27.20 6.37
C LEU A 368 3.04 -27.90 7.53
N LEU A 369 2.57 -27.71 8.76
CA LEU A 369 3.15 -28.29 9.97
C LEU A 369 3.14 -29.83 9.93
N GLN A 370 2.01 -30.44 9.56
CA GLN A 370 1.88 -31.90 9.47
C GLN A 370 2.83 -32.52 8.43
N ARG A 371 3.27 -31.73 7.44
CA ARG A 371 4.19 -32.15 6.37
C ARG A 371 5.65 -31.82 6.68
N GLY A 372 5.92 -31.07 7.75
CA GLY A 372 7.26 -30.55 8.03
C GLY A 372 7.77 -29.58 6.95
N GLN A 373 6.86 -28.90 6.24
CA GLN A 373 7.19 -27.96 5.17
C GLN A 373 7.26 -26.55 5.75
N ASN A 374 8.47 -26.01 5.90
CA ASN A 374 8.72 -24.74 6.59
C ASN A 374 8.57 -23.54 5.65
N VAL A 375 7.33 -23.15 5.34
CA VAL A 375 7.02 -21.97 4.51
C VAL A 375 6.28 -20.94 5.37
N LEU A 376 6.76 -19.70 5.38
CA LEU A 376 6.09 -18.59 6.06
C LEU A 376 4.86 -18.13 5.26
N ILE A 377 3.86 -17.60 5.96
CA ILE A 377 2.70 -16.93 5.35
C ILE A 377 2.92 -15.42 5.44
N ALA A 378 2.91 -14.74 4.30
CA ALA A 378 3.14 -13.31 4.18
C ALA A 378 1.90 -12.61 3.57
N ASP A 379 1.49 -11.49 4.16
CA ASP A 379 0.30 -10.76 3.72
C ASP A 379 0.27 -9.30 4.21
N GLY A 380 -0.64 -8.48 3.67
CA GLY A 380 -0.92 -7.12 4.13
C GLY A 380 -0.76 -6.01 3.10
N GLU A 381 -0.52 -6.35 1.83
CA GLU A 381 -0.52 -5.39 0.71
C GLU A 381 -1.94 -4.86 0.43
N GLY A 382 -2.04 -3.66 -0.15
CA GLY A 382 -3.29 -3.16 -0.71
C GLY A 382 -4.40 -2.93 0.32
N LEU A 383 -5.59 -3.47 0.04
CA LEU A 383 -6.79 -3.30 0.88
C LEU A 383 -6.86 -4.41 1.93
N ALA A 384 -5.88 -4.43 2.82
CA ALA A 384 -5.75 -5.46 3.83
C ALA A 384 -6.96 -5.51 4.80
N SER A 385 -7.22 -6.71 5.33
CA SER A 385 -8.18 -6.96 6.38
C SER A 385 -7.81 -6.13 7.62
N PRO A 386 -8.80 -5.46 8.25
CA PRO A 386 -8.56 -4.71 9.48
C PRO A 386 -8.16 -5.61 10.66
N HIS A 387 -8.34 -6.92 10.54
CA HIS A 387 -8.01 -7.91 11.58
C HIS A 387 -6.68 -8.64 11.33
N LEU A 388 -5.95 -8.32 10.26
CA LEU A 388 -4.76 -9.06 9.85
C LEU A 388 -3.70 -9.18 10.96
N ILE A 389 -3.40 -8.08 11.65
CA ILE A 389 -2.43 -8.09 12.77
C ILE A 389 -2.90 -8.98 13.93
N GLU A 390 -4.22 -9.03 14.19
CA GLU A 390 -4.80 -9.89 15.22
C GLU A 390 -4.67 -11.38 14.85
N TRP A 391 -4.85 -11.71 13.57
CA TRP A 391 -4.66 -13.07 13.05
C TRP A 391 -3.18 -13.48 13.08
N ALA A 392 -2.28 -12.55 12.74
CA ALA A 392 -0.85 -12.73 12.85
C ALA A 392 -0.43 -13.00 14.31
N ALA A 393 -0.92 -12.22 15.27
CA ALA A 393 -0.67 -12.45 16.69
C ALA A 393 -1.20 -13.81 17.20
N ARG A 394 -2.17 -14.41 16.51
CA ARG A 394 -2.68 -15.78 16.74
C ARG A 394 -1.91 -16.85 15.93
N GLY A 395 -0.86 -16.48 15.20
CA GLY A 395 0.02 -17.39 14.46
C GLY A 395 -0.50 -17.83 13.08
N ARG A 396 -1.49 -17.12 12.51
CA ARG A 396 -2.03 -17.45 11.17
C ARG A 396 -1.18 -16.84 10.04
N VAL A 397 -0.57 -15.68 10.28
CA VAL A 397 0.30 -14.96 9.35
C VAL A 397 1.62 -14.65 10.06
N ASP A 398 2.75 -14.82 9.38
CA ASP A 398 4.08 -14.68 9.97
C ASP A 398 4.75 -13.34 9.61
N VAL A 399 4.52 -12.85 8.39
CA VAL A 399 5.18 -11.67 7.81
C VAL A 399 4.12 -10.64 7.38
N LEU A 400 4.24 -9.40 7.86
CA LEU A 400 3.34 -8.31 7.51
C LEU A 400 3.96 -7.43 6.42
N GLN A 401 3.15 -7.04 5.43
CA GLN A 401 3.61 -6.42 4.18
C GLN A 401 2.89 -5.13 3.78
N TYR A 402 2.48 -4.30 4.76
CA TYR A 402 1.97 -2.96 4.44
C TYR A 402 2.98 -2.15 3.58
N ASP A 403 2.50 -1.21 2.76
CA ASP A 403 3.38 -0.48 1.84
C ASP A 403 4.30 0.52 2.58
N ILE A 404 5.54 0.66 2.12
CA ILE A 404 6.52 1.56 2.74
C ILE A 404 6.12 3.03 2.65
N ILE A 405 5.44 3.47 1.58
CA ILE A 405 4.98 4.84 1.38
C ILE A 405 3.62 5.07 2.05
N LEU A 406 2.72 4.08 1.99
CA LEU A 406 1.40 4.14 2.62
C LEU A 406 1.12 2.84 3.40
N PRO A 407 1.29 2.82 4.73
CA PRO A 407 1.05 3.93 5.66
C PRO A 407 2.25 4.81 6.00
N GLY A 408 3.45 4.52 5.48
CA GLY A 408 4.62 5.39 5.65
C GLY A 408 5.63 4.93 6.70
N PHE A 409 6.81 5.54 6.67
CA PHE A 409 7.98 5.18 7.47
C PHE A 409 7.75 5.32 8.98
N THR A 410 7.14 6.43 9.40
CA THR A 410 6.85 6.69 10.82
C THR A 410 5.84 5.69 11.38
N HIS A 411 4.83 5.33 10.58
CA HIS A 411 3.88 4.28 10.95
C HIS A 411 4.59 2.93 11.06
N TRP A 412 5.44 2.61 10.09
CA TRP A 412 6.21 1.37 10.07
C TRP A 412 7.15 1.22 11.27
N MET A 413 7.76 2.31 11.74
CA MET A 413 8.50 2.27 13.01
C MET A 413 7.57 1.83 14.14
N GLU A 414 6.44 2.53 14.35
CA GLU A 414 5.48 2.20 15.41
C GLU A 414 4.92 0.78 15.31
N LEU A 415 4.63 0.33 14.09
CA LEU A 415 4.12 -1.01 13.82
C LEU A 415 5.20 -2.06 14.08
N GLY A 416 6.42 -1.85 13.58
CA GLY A 416 7.55 -2.77 13.73
C GLY A 416 7.84 -3.10 15.19
N GLU A 417 7.80 -2.11 16.09
CA GLU A 417 7.92 -2.35 17.54
C GLU A 417 6.85 -3.31 18.07
N LYS A 418 5.61 -3.14 17.61
CA LYS A 418 4.49 -3.99 18.03
C LYS A 418 4.69 -5.40 17.48
N LEU A 419 5.06 -5.53 16.22
CA LEU A 419 5.33 -6.83 15.58
C LEU A 419 6.50 -7.54 16.27
N ASP A 420 7.58 -6.82 16.55
CA ASP A 420 8.75 -7.31 17.28
C ASP A 420 8.38 -7.85 18.66
N ALA A 421 7.51 -7.17 19.41
CA ALA A 421 7.03 -7.61 20.71
C ALA A 421 6.20 -8.91 20.64
N HIS A 422 5.59 -9.20 19.49
CA HIS A 422 4.84 -10.43 19.23
C HIS A 422 5.67 -11.51 18.52
N GLY A 423 6.96 -11.26 18.23
CA GLY A 423 7.79 -12.19 17.45
C GLY A 423 7.38 -12.30 15.98
N LEU A 424 6.58 -11.35 15.49
CA LEU A 424 6.17 -11.24 14.09
C LEU A 424 7.24 -10.53 13.27
N ARG A 425 7.13 -10.64 11.94
CA ARG A 425 8.14 -10.19 10.99
C ARG A 425 7.60 -9.06 10.12
N SER A 426 8.50 -8.17 9.69
CA SER A 426 8.16 -6.99 8.88
C SER A 426 8.86 -7.03 7.53
N ALA A 427 8.11 -7.02 6.44
CA ALA A 427 8.63 -6.94 5.07
C ALA A 427 7.83 -5.91 4.27
N PRO A 428 8.11 -4.60 4.43
CA PRO A 428 7.34 -3.55 3.78
C PRO A 428 7.22 -3.79 2.27
N HIS A 429 6.00 -3.75 1.75
CA HIS A 429 5.78 -3.80 0.30
C HIS A 429 6.39 -2.55 -0.33
N CYS A 430 7.06 -2.74 -1.47
CA CYS A 430 7.61 -1.65 -2.26
C CYS A 430 7.59 -1.99 -3.75
N TYR A 431 6.51 -1.62 -4.42
CA TYR A 431 6.42 -1.68 -5.88
C TYR A 431 5.73 -0.44 -6.45
N GLY A 432 6.24 0.05 -7.59
CA GLY A 432 5.71 1.25 -8.26
C GLY A 432 6.29 2.58 -7.78
N ASN A 433 7.10 2.59 -6.71
CA ASN A 433 7.84 3.77 -6.25
C ASN A 433 9.29 3.40 -5.89
N ALA A 434 10.26 3.87 -6.68
CA ALA A 434 11.67 3.53 -6.49
C ALA A 434 12.26 4.08 -5.18
N TYR A 435 11.74 5.20 -4.66
CA TYR A 435 12.23 5.81 -3.42
C TYR A 435 12.03 4.89 -2.21
N GLY A 436 10.92 4.15 -2.21
CA GLY A 436 10.55 3.23 -1.13
C GLY A 436 11.58 2.12 -0.87
N ILE A 437 12.34 1.72 -1.89
CA ILE A 437 13.38 0.69 -1.78
C ILE A 437 14.44 1.11 -0.75
N TYR A 438 14.90 2.34 -0.90
CA TYR A 438 15.95 2.93 -0.05
C TYR A 438 15.43 3.27 1.34
N ALA A 439 14.19 3.78 1.43
CA ALA A 439 13.50 4.00 2.69
C ALA A 439 13.37 2.69 3.50
N SER A 440 13.02 1.58 2.84
CA SER A 440 12.90 0.26 3.47
C SER A 440 14.23 -0.20 4.08
N GLY A 441 15.35 0.06 3.39
CA GLY A 441 16.69 -0.23 3.90
C GLY A 441 16.96 0.49 5.23
N HIS A 442 16.69 1.80 5.29
CA HIS A 442 16.85 2.58 6.52
C HIS A 442 15.91 2.14 7.65
N LEU A 443 14.70 1.69 7.33
CA LEU A 443 13.72 1.24 8.32
C LEU A 443 14.19 0.02 9.12
N SER A 444 14.99 -0.86 8.51
CA SER A 444 15.54 -2.06 9.17
C SER A 444 16.32 -1.73 10.45
N ALA A 445 16.89 -0.52 10.54
CA ALA A 445 17.57 -0.10 11.75
C ALA A 445 16.64 0.16 12.94
N ALA A 446 15.37 0.43 12.69
CA ALA A 446 14.35 0.71 13.70
C ALA A 446 13.44 -0.50 14.01
N VAL A 447 13.56 -1.59 13.24
CA VAL A 447 12.68 -2.77 13.34
C VAL A 447 13.54 -4.03 13.42
N ARG A 448 13.50 -4.73 14.55
CA ARG A 448 14.41 -5.86 14.83
C ARG A 448 14.15 -7.05 13.92
N ASN A 449 12.88 -7.40 13.70
CA ASN A 449 12.47 -8.52 12.84
C ASN A 449 12.16 -8.04 11.41
N PHE A 450 12.96 -7.11 10.89
CA PHE A 450 12.91 -6.73 9.48
C PHE A 450 13.43 -7.87 8.61
N GLU A 451 12.71 -8.21 7.54
CA GLU A 451 13.00 -9.37 6.70
C GLU A 451 13.84 -8.99 5.48
N PHE A 452 13.25 -8.25 4.53
CA PHE A 452 13.89 -7.94 3.25
C PHE A 452 13.47 -6.57 2.72
N VAL A 453 14.39 -5.93 1.99
CA VAL A 453 14.05 -4.90 1.01
C VAL A 453 13.50 -5.57 -0.26
N GLU A 454 12.28 -5.23 -0.64
CA GLU A 454 11.71 -5.56 -1.94
C GLU A 454 12.37 -4.69 -3.02
N TYR A 455 13.16 -5.30 -3.90
CA TYR A 455 14.01 -4.55 -4.84
C TYR A 455 13.53 -4.71 -6.29
N ASP A 456 13.24 -3.58 -6.94
CA ASP A 456 13.10 -3.44 -8.40
C ASP A 456 14.23 -2.54 -8.91
N ASP A 457 14.89 -2.94 -10.00
CA ASP A 457 16.04 -2.21 -10.56
C ASP A 457 15.55 -1.04 -11.42
N ILE A 458 15.47 0.15 -10.82
CA ILE A 458 14.88 1.35 -11.44
C ILE A 458 15.91 2.47 -11.48
N THR A 459 16.05 3.11 -12.65
CA THR A 459 16.76 4.38 -12.80
C THR A 459 15.75 5.51 -12.89
N ILE A 460 15.84 6.50 -11.98
CA ILE A 460 15.04 7.72 -11.99
C ILE A 460 15.96 8.90 -12.31
N GLU A 461 15.61 9.69 -13.32
CA GLU A 461 16.42 10.85 -13.72
C GLU A 461 16.48 11.89 -12.58
N GLY A 462 17.69 12.31 -12.21
CA GLY A 462 17.93 13.26 -11.12
C GLY A 462 17.87 12.67 -9.71
N MET A 463 17.81 11.34 -9.57
CA MET A 463 17.87 10.66 -8.28
C MET A 463 19.06 9.68 -8.28
N ASP A 464 20.23 10.16 -7.88
CA ASP A 464 21.45 9.34 -7.81
C ASP A 464 21.44 8.50 -6.52
N VAL A 465 21.39 7.19 -6.75
CA VAL A 465 21.32 6.15 -5.72
C VAL A 465 22.60 5.32 -5.67
N SER A 466 23.68 5.77 -6.32
CA SER A 466 24.95 5.05 -6.45
C SER A 466 25.67 4.76 -5.12
N GLY A 467 25.28 5.44 -4.04
CA GLY A 467 25.72 5.11 -2.69
C GLY A 467 25.25 3.72 -2.21
N TYR A 468 24.13 3.24 -2.76
CA TYR A 468 23.57 1.92 -2.49
C TYR A 468 24.21 0.88 -3.40
N ARG A 469 24.48 -0.31 -2.85
CA ARG A 469 25.08 -1.42 -3.62
C ARG A 469 24.42 -2.74 -3.28
N ILE A 470 24.11 -3.53 -4.31
CA ILE A 470 23.61 -4.89 -4.15
C ILE A 470 24.79 -5.87 -4.25
N GLU A 471 24.99 -6.66 -3.21
CA GLU A 471 26.01 -7.70 -3.17
C GLU A 471 25.49 -8.91 -2.41
N ASN A 472 25.65 -10.11 -2.98
CA ASN A 472 25.30 -11.39 -2.33
C ASN A 472 23.88 -11.49 -1.75
N GLY A 473 22.89 -10.82 -2.36
CA GLY A 473 21.49 -10.82 -1.91
C GLY A 473 21.22 -9.84 -0.78
N GLU A 474 22.11 -8.87 -0.58
CA GLU A 474 22.00 -7.83 0.43
C GLU A 474 22.19 -6.45 -0.22
N ILE A 475 21.44 -5.46 0.27
CA ILE A 475 21.62 -4.04 -0.05
C ILE A 475 22.46 -3.38 1.04
N HIS A 476 23.57 -2.78 0.62
CA HIS A 476 24.44 -1.98 1.48
C HIS A 476 23.92 -0.54 1.52
N ILE A 477 23.52 -0.08 2.70
CA ILE A 477 22.98 1.26 2.91
C ILE A 477 24.15 2.24 3.17
N PRO A 478 24.27 3.35 2.43
CA PRO A 478 25.38 4.28 2.61
C PRO A 478 25.30 5.02 3.95
N ALA A 479 26.44 5.26 4.59
CA ALA A 479 26.55 6.07 5.81
C ALA A 479 26.54 7.59 5.54
N THR A 480 26.02 8.01 4.38
CA THR A 480 25.93 9.43 4.00
C THR A 480 24.71 10.09 4.64
N PRO A 481 24.71 11.43 4.81
CA PRO A 481 23.62 12.14 5.46
C PRO A 481 22.23 11.91 4.80
N GLY A 482 21.19 11.94 5.62
CA GLY A 482 19.80 11.78 5.15
C GLY A 482 19.51 10.34 4.73
N PHE A 483 18.73 10.16 3.66
CA PHE A 483 18.59 8.83 3.04
C PHE A 483 19.77 8.49 2.11
N GLY A 484 20.82 9.30 2.07
CA GLY A 484 22.00 9.03 1.22
C GLY A 484 21.72 8.99 -0.29
N ILE A 485 20.53 9.42 -0.72
CA ILE A 485 20.16 9.66 -2.11
C ILE A 485 20.58 11.09 -2.46
N VAL A 486 21.28 11.25 -3.59
CA VAL A 486 21.73 12.56 -4.06
C VAL A 486 20.83 13.00 -5.20
N PHE A 487 20.04 14.04 -4.96
CA PHE A 487 19.18 14.62 -5.99
C PHE A 487 19.94 15.65 -6.83
N ASP A 488 19.65 15.67 -8.14
CA ASP A 488 20.15 16.73 -9.03
C ASP A 488 19.34 18.01 -8.80
N ASP A 489 19.89 18.94 -8.02
CA ASP A 489 19.26 20.21 -7.67
C ASP A 489 18.84 21.03 -8.90
N GLU A 490 19.63 21.00 -9.98
CA GLU A 490 19.35 21.76 -11.20
C GLU A 490 18.16 21.15 -11.94
N LEU A 491 18.16 19.83 -12.12
CA LEU A 491 17.06 19.12 -12.77
C LEU A 491 15.77 19.23 -11.96
N VAL A 492 15.83 19.03 -10.64
CA VAL A 492 14.64 19.15 -9.79
C VAL A 492 14.09 20.57 -9.84
N THR A 493 14.94 21.59 -9.76
CA THR A 493 14.50 22.99 -9.90
C THR A 493 13.85 23.26 -11.26
N TYR A 494 14.40 22.69 -12.34
CA TYR A 494 13.79 22.77 -13.65
C TYR A 494 12.40 22.11 -13.68
N LEU A 495 12.25 20.92 -13.08
CA LEU A 495 10.98 20.19 -13.04
C LEU A 495 9.92 20.88 -12.17
N ILE A 496 10.33 21.45 -11.03
CA ILE A 496 9.48 22.29 -10.16
C ILE A 496 8.89 23.44 -11.00
N ASN A 497 9.74 24.17 -11.72
CA ASN A 497 9.31 25.32 -12.53
C ASN A 497 8.46 24.91 -13.75
N ARG A 498 8.73 23.73 -14.34
CA ARG A 498 8.07 23.29 -15.57
C ARG A 498 6.70 22.65 -15.33
N SER A 499 6.60 21.84 -14.29
CA SER A 499 5.47 20.91 -14.09
C SER A 499 5.11 20.67 -12.62
N GLY A 500 5.85 21.28 -11.70
CA GLY A 500 5.62 21.22 -10.26
C GLY A 500 5.02 22.50 -9.71
N TRP A 501 5.27 22.74 -8.43
CA TRP A 501 4.88 23.96 -7.72
C TRP A 501 5.84 24.25 -6.56
N SER A 502 5.81 25.48 -6.05
CA SER A 502 6.63 26.00 -4.95
C SER A 502 5.82 26.88 -4.01
#